data_AF-A0AAV5EHJ7-F1
#
_entry.id   AF-A0AAV5EHJ7-F1
#
_cell.length_a   1.000
_cell.length_b   1.000
_cell.length_c   1.000
_cell.angle_alpha   90.00
_cell.angle_beta   90.00
_cell.angle_gamma   90.00
#
_symmetry.space_group_name_H-M   'P 1'
#
loop_
_entity.id
_entity.type
_entity.pdbx_description
1 polymer ?
#
loop_
_entity_poly.entity_id
_entity_poly.type
_entity_poly.pdbx_seq_one_letter_code
_entity_poly.pdbx_strand_id
1 'polypeptide(L)'
;MHLSANEGIEGVRFAVTGGQGFVGAALCLELLHRGAREVRSLDLRAESPWSQRLIDAGVRTFQGDIRKKDDVGRAFRGVDCVFHLASYGMSGKEMVQTGRADEVNINGTCNVLDACHEHGIRRLVYVSTYNVVFGGKPIVNGNEALPYFPIEDHVDAYGRSKSIAEQLVLKSNGRQAKGDKSIRLYTCAIRPAAIYGPGEQRHLPRILSLAKLGLAFFKIGGPDVKTDWVYVDNLVLALILASMGLLDDIPDRKGTPVAAGQAYFICDGKFYSKWIPQPLILPAEVYKVGVTHYFSYLKAREELGYVPMVSPQEGLAATISYWQDRKRRELDGPTIFTWLVVILGMLGVFSAACLPPVGPLKWILDIHLLVFRSVLVIRLVLVMAVALHFGEAMYAWFLAKKVDPRNATGWFWQTFALGIFSLRYLFKRARE
;
A
#
# COMPACT_ATOMS: atom_id res chain seq x y z
N MET A 1 17.02 16.41 20.03
CA MET A 1 16.50 17.52 19.21
C MET A 1 15.28 18.07 19.94
N HIS A 2 15.36 19.25 20.57
CA HIS A 2 14.20 19.90 21.20
C HIS A 2 13.61 20.93 20.24
N LEU A 3 13.11 20.46 19.09
CA LEU A 3 12.28 21.27 18.20
C LEU A 3 10.83 21.14 18.65
N SER A 4 10.00 22.17 18.41
CA SER A 4 8.55 21.98 18.55
C SER A 4 8.08 20.93 17.54
N ALA A 5 6.99 20.21 17.82
CA ALA A 5 6.53 19.09 16.99
C ALA A 5 6.25 19.44 15.51
N ASN A 6 6.08 20.73 15.20
CA ASN A 6 5.73 21.25 13.87
C ASN A 6 6.78 22.24 13.31
N GLU A 7 7.94 22.37 13.96
CA GLU A 7 8.98 23.30 13.53
C GLU A 7 9.51 22.95 12.14
N GLY A 8 9.62 23.94 11.25
CA GLY A 8 10.00 23.72 9.85
C GLY A 8 8.94 23.01 9.00
N ILE A 9 7.71 22.85 9.52
CA ILE A 9 6.53 22.35 8.82
C ILE A 9 5.49 23.46 8.65
N GLU A 10 5.16 24.19 9.72
CA GLU A 10 4.16 25.25 9.66
C GLU A 10 4.55 26.35 8.68
N GLY A 11 3.62 26.77 7.81
CA GLY A 11 3.87 27.83 6.83
C GLY A 11 4.73 27.43 5.62
N VAL A 12 5.26 26.21 5.60
CA VAL A 12 6.17 25.69 4.56
C VAL A 12 5.39 25.04 3.41
N ARG A 13 5.91 25.15 2.19
CA ARG A 13 5.38 24.45 1.00
C ARG A 13 6.18 23.19 0.70
N PHE A 14 5.49 22.07 0.56
CA PHE A 14 6.09 20.76 0.30
C PHE A 14 5.70 20.20 -1.07
N ALA A 15 6.61 19.45 -1.69
CA ALA A 15 6.28 18.53 -2.78
C ALA A 15 6.65 17.09 -2.42
N VAL A 16 5.75 16.16 -2.72
CA VAL A 16 5.91 14.72 -2.49
C VAL A 16 5.79 14.01 -3.83
N THR A 17 6.88 13.46 -4.35
CA THR A 17 6.80 12.59 -5.53
C THR A 17 6.34 11.20 -5.09
N GLY A 18 5.47 10.54 -5.85
CA GLY A 18 4.82 9.31 -5.39
C GLY A 18 3.76 9.57 -4.32
N GLY A 19 3.21 10.80 -4.28
CA GLY A 19 2.26 11.24 -3.25
C GLY A 19 0.90 10.54 -3.32
N GLN A 20 0.56 9.87 -4.42
CA GLN A 20 -0.62 8.99 -4.53
C GLN A 20 -0.31 7.54 -4.12
N GLY A 21 0.92 7.26 -3.67
CA GLY A 21 1.35 5.97 -3.16
C GLY A 21 0.96 5.75 -1.68
N PHE A 22 1.16 4.53 -1.18
CA PHE A 22 0.82 4.15 0.20
C PHE A 22 1.46 5.08 1.25
N VAL A 23 2.80 5.20 1.24
CA VAL A 23 3.53 6.07 2.18
C VAL A 23 3.36 7.54 1.82
N GLY A 24 3.35 7.87 0.52
CA GLY A 24 3.24 9.25 0.04
C GLY A 24 1.93 9.92 0.44
N ALA A 25 0.81 9.19 0.37
CA ALA A 25 -0.48 9.71 0.77
C ALA A 25 -0.54 9.98 2.27
N ALA A 26 -0.04 9.05 3.10
CA ALA A 26 0.05 9.22 4.54
C ALA A 26 0.90 10.44 4.92
N LEU A 27 2.06 10.60 4.26
CA LEU A 27 2.92 11.77 4.46
C LEU A 27 2.24 13.09 4.06
N CYS A 28 1.55 13.13 2.92
CA CYS A 28 0.87 14.35 2.48
C CYS A 28 -0.19 14.81 3.48
N LEU A 29 -0.97 13.86 4.01
CA LEU A 29 -2.01 14.13 4.99
C LEU A 29 -1.41 14.63 6.32
N GLU A 30 -0.34 13.98 6.78
CA GLU A 30 0.32 14.38 8.04
C GLU A 30 1.00 15.76 7.93
N LEU A 31 1.61 16.09 6.78
CA LEU A 31 2.17 17.43 6.56
C LEU A 31 1.09 18.52 6.66
N LEU A 32 -0.07 18.32 6.05
CA LEU A 32 -1.19 19.26 6.16
C LEU A 32 -1.73 19.34 7.59
N HIS A 33 -1.89 18.20 8.27
CA HIS A 33 -2.31 18.14 9.66
C HIS A 33 -1.38 18.95 10.58
N ARG A 34 -0.07 18.96 10.31
CA ARG A 34 0.93 19.74 11.04
C ARG A 34 1.05 21.21 10.62
N GLY A 35 0.15 21.71 9.77
CA GLY A 35 0.08 23.13 9.41
C GLY A 35 0.94 23.54 8.21
N ALA A 36 1.34 22.59 7.35
CA ALA A 36 1.97 22.93 6.08
C ALA A 36 1.09 23.90 5.28
N ARG A 37 1.71 24.94 4.71
CA ARG A 37 1.00 25.96 3.93
C ARG A 37 0.43 25.40 2.63
N GLU A 38 1.18 24.51 1.99
CA GLU A 38 0.76 23.83 0.76
C GLU A 38 1.47 22.49 0.69
N VAL A 39 0.76 21.44 0.30
CA VAL A 39 1.34 20.13 0.00
C VAL A 39 0.97 19.75 -1.43
N ARG A 40 1.97 19.44 -2.23
CA ARG A 40 1.82 19.07 -3.64
C ARG A 40 2.20 17.61 -3.84
N SER A 41 1.28 16.80 -4.36
CA SER A 41 1.56 15.41 -4.74
C SER A 41 1.88 15.35 -6.23
N LEU A 42 3.06 14.85 -6.60
CA LEU A 42 3.40 14.50 -8.00
C LEU A 42 3.36 12.99 -8.17
N ASP A 43 2.51 12.46 -9.04
CA ASP A 43 2.42 11.03 -9.31
C ASP A 43 2.11 10.73 -10.78
N LEU A 44 2.59 9.59 -11.28
CA LEU A 44 2.30 9.11 -12.63
C LEU A 44 0.80 8.78 -12.77
N ARG A 45 0.19 8.31 -11.69
CA ARG A 45 -1.21 7.92 -11.64
C ARG A 45 -2.09 9.15 -11.53
N ALA A 46 -3.10 9.24 -12.39
CA ALA A 46 -4.18 10.21 -12.23
C ALA A 46 -4.98 9.92 -10.95
N GLU A 47 -5.23 8.64 -10.69
CA GLU A 47 -6.06 8.19 -9.57
C GLU A 47 -5.41 7.04 -8.80
N SER A 48 -5.70 6.99 -7.51
CA SER A 48 -5.34 5.96 -6.56
C SER A 48 -6.47 5.81 -5.53
N PRO A 49 -6.48 4.74 -4.72
CA PRO A 49 -7.42 4.60 -3.62
C PRO A 49 -7.33 5.70 -2.55
N TRP A 50 -6.32 6.59 -2.63
CA TRP A 50 -6.11 7.71 -1.73
C TRP A 50 -6.49 9.06 -2.34
N SER A 51 -6.75 9.12 -3.66
CA SER A 51 -6.92 10.39 -4.38
C SER A 51 -8.02 11.27 -3.79
N GLN A 52 -9.20 10.71 -3.55
CA GLN A 52 -10.31 11.47 -3.00
C GLN A 52 -9.96 12.05 -1.62
N ARG A 53 -9.37 11.24 -0.73
CA ARG A 53 -8.96 11.68 0.60
C ARG A 53 -7.90 12.78 0.55
N LEU A 54 -6.96 12.71 -0.40
CA LEU A 54 -5.94 13.74 -0.59
C LEU A 54 -6.57 15.06 -1.06
N ILE A 55 -7.49 15.00 -2.02
CA ILE A 55 -8.22 16.17 -2.54
C ILE A 55 -9.07 16.80 -1.43
N ASP A 56 -9.84 15.99 -0.69
CA ASP A 56 -10.70 16.46 0.40
C ASP A 56 -9.89 17.13 1.53
N ALA A 57 -8.67 16.66 1.77
CA ALA A 57 -7.75 17.27 2.75
C ALA A 57 -7.10 18.57 2.25
N GLY A 58 -7.18 18.89 0.95
CA GLY A 58 -6.57 20.08 0.35
C GLY A 58 -5.19 19.87 -0.27
N VAL A 59 -4.77 18.61 -0.52
CA VAL A 59 -3.53 18.33 -1.24
C VAL A 59 -3.68 18.69 -2.71
N ARG A 60 -2.73 19.46 -3.24
CA ARG A 60 -2.70 19.80 -4.66
C ARG A 60 -2.05 18.67 -5.47
N THR A 61 -2.84 17.96 -6.25
CA THR A 61 -2.38 16.81 -7.04
C THR A 61 -1.91 17.22 -8.44
N PHE A 62 -0.71 16.81 -8.82
CA PHE A 62 -0.13 16.94 -10.15
C PHE A 62 0.06 15.55 -10.75
N GLN A 63 -0.62 15.29 -11.86
CA GLN A 63 -0.32 14.12 -12.66
C GLN A 63 0.93 14.41 -13.51
N GLY A 64 1.94 13.55 -13.42
CA GLY A 64 3.17 13.71 -14.17
C GLY A 64 4.18 12.60 -13.93
N ASP A 65 5.14 12.48 -14.82
CA ASP A 65 6.19 11.47 -14.74
C ASP A 65 7.51 12.11 -14.30
N ILE A 66 8.15 11.57 -13.26
CA ILE A 66 9.45 12.07 -12.80
C ILE A 66 10.56 11.93 -13.85
N ARG A 67 10.36 11.08 -14.86
CA ARG A 67 11.26 10.97 -16.03
C ARG A 67 11.18 12.19 -16.96
N LYS A 68 10.14 13.02 -16.82
CA LYS A 68 9.93 14.25 -17.60
C LYS A 68 10.27 15.46 -16.74
N LYS A 69 11.34 16.17 -17.09
CA LYS A 69 11.82 17.35 -16.35
C LYS A 69 10.74 18.41 -16.15
N ASP A 70 9.93 18.68 -17.17
CA ASP A 70 8.86 19.69 -17.09
C ASP A 70 7.78 19.33 -16.06
N ASP A 71 7.45 18.04 -15.92
CA ASP A 71 6.46 17.58 -14.93
C ASP A 71 6.96 17.82 -13.51
N VAL A 72 8.23 17.51 -13.26
CA VAL A 72 8.90 17.79 -11.97
C VAL A 72 8.95 19.29 -11.69
N GLY A 73 9.40 20.09 -12.66
CA GLY A 73 9.52 21.54 -12.51
C GLY A 73 8.18 22.23 -12.22
N ARG A 74 7.08 21.80 -12.86
CA ARG A 74 5.73 22.31 -12.56
C ARG A 74 5.32 22.07 -11.10
N ALA A 75 5.61 20.89 -10.56
CA ALA A 75 5.28 20.57 -9.17
C ALA A 75 6.18 21.32 -8.17
N PHE A 76 7.46 21.54 -8.49
CA PHE A 76 8.47 22.04 -7.55
C PHE A 76 8.56 23.57 -7.47
N ARG A 77 7.97 24.30 -8.43
CA ARG A 77 8.08 25.77 -8.45
C ARG A 77 7.58 26.42 -7.15
N GLY A 78 8.49 27.08 -6.42
CA GLY A 78 8.18 27.78 -5.18
C GLY A 78 7.95 26.88 -3.96
N VAL A 79 8.38 25.61 -4.04
CA VAL A 79 8.41 24.66 -2.92
C VAL A 79 9.66 24.90 -2.08
N ASP A 80 9.59 24.61 -0.78
CA ASP A 80 10.73 24.78 0.13
C ASP A 80 11.42 23.44 0.43
N CYS A 81 10.64 22.36 0.51
CA CYS A 81 11.11 21.01 0.82
C CYS A 81 10.45 19.94 -0.05
N VAL A 82 11.26 18.99 -0.51
CA VAL A 82 10.85 17.87 -1.35
C VAL A 82 11.03 16.55 -0.62
N PHE A 83 10.01 15.70 -0.68
CA PHE A 83 10.08 14.30 -0.33
C PHE A 83 10.02 13.44 -1.60
N HIS A 84 11.09 12.71 -1.90
CA HIS A 84 11.18 11.89 -3.11
C HIS A 84 10.91 10.41 -2.80
N LEU A 85 9.64 9.98 -2.99
CA LEU A 85 9.18 8.61 -2.73
C LEU A 85 8.86 7.82 -4.02
N ALA A 86 8.68 8.52 -5.14
CA ALA A 86 8.40 7.89 -6.43
C ALA A 86 9.48 6.88 -6.81
N SER A 87 9.07 5.64 -7.10
CA SER A 87 10.00 4.55 -7.40
C SER A 87 9.32 3.41 -8.15
N TYR A 88 10.10 2.58 -8.84
CA TYR A 88 9.65 1.46 -9.65
C TYR A 88 10.47 0.19 -9.39
N GLY A 89 9.85 -0.99 -9.49
CA GLY A 89 10.56 -2.28 -9.50
C GLY A 89 10.61 -3.03 -8.16
N MET A 90 9.96 -2.53 -7.11
CA MET A 90 10.06 -3.11 -5.75
C MET A 90 9.42 -4.51 -5.60
N SER A 91 8.37 -4.85 -6.36
CA SER A 91 7.75 -6.18 -6.27
C SER A 91 6.96 -6.60 -7.52
N GLY A 92 6.70 -7.90 -7.66
CA GLY A 92 5.87 -8.47 -8.73
C GLY A 92 6.50 -8.36 -10.12
N LYS A 93 5.66 -8.22 -11.16
CA LYS A 93 6.11 -8.15 -12.57
C LYS A 93 7.05 -6.98 -12.88
N GLU A 94 7.09 -5.98 -12.01
CA GLU A 94 7.97 -4.81 -12.18
C GLU A 94 9.45 -5.17 -11.89
N MET A 95 9.72 -6.19 -11.06
CA MET A 95 11.08 -6.58 -10.67
C MET A 95 11.93 -7.06 -11.84
N VAL A 96 11.31 -7.60 -12.89
CA VAL A 96 12.02 -8.12 -14.07
C VAL A 96 12.25 -7.06 -15.15
N GLN A 97 11.83 -5.81 -14.93
CA GLN A 97 11.92 -4.72 -15.89
C GLN A 97 13.09 -3.77 -15.56
N THR A 98 14.31 -4.28 -15.67
CA THR A 98 15.55 -3.57 -15.28
C THR A 98 15.66 -2.18 -15.91
N GLY A 99 15.48 -2.05 -17.23
CA GLY A 99 15.63 -0.76 -17.92
C GLY A 99 14.66 0.31 -17.39
N ARG A 100 13.43 -0.08 -17.07
CA ARG A 100 12.42 0.83 -16.51
C ARG A 100 12.72 1.20 -15.05
N ALA A 101 13.33 0.30 -14.28
CA ALA A 101 13.80 0.62 -12.93
C ALA A 101 14.90 1.69 -12.97
N ASP A 102 15.87 1.57 -13.88
CA ASP A 102 16.94 2.56 -14.05
C ASP A 102 16.39 3.91 -14.54
N GLU A 103 15.50 3.91 -15.54
CA GLU A 103 14.84 5.14 -16.01
C GLU A 103 14.11 5.89 -14.89
N VAL A 104 13.32 5.18 -14.08
CA VAL A 104 12.51 5.82 -13.04
C VAL A 104 13.35 6.19 -11.83
N ASN A 105 14.10 5.24 -11.28
CA ASN A 105 14.80 5.42 -10.02
C ASN A 105 16.10 6.23 -10.17
N ILE A 106 16.81 6.13 -11.30
CA ILE A 106 18.06 6.88 -11.52
C ILE A 106 17.75 8.17 -12.27
N ASN A 107 17.27 8.10 -13.53
CA ASN A 107 17.07 9.30 -14.33
C ASN A 107 15.97 10.21 -13.75
N GLY A 108 14.90 9.61 -13.20
CA GLY A 108 13.88 10.36 -12.47
C GLY A 108 14.44 11.08 -11.23
N THR A 109 15.35 10.46 -10.49
CA THR A 109 16.05 11.11 -9.37
C THR A 109 16.96 12.24 -9.86
N CYS A 110 17.66 12.08 -10.98
CA CYS A 110 18.44 13.16 -11.58
C CYS A 110 17.57 14.37 -11.93
N ASN A 111 16.39 14.15 -12.52
CA ASN A 111 15.44 15.24 -12.82
C ASN A 111 14.94 15.94 -11.54
N VAL A 112 14.72 15.20 -10.45
CA VAL A 112 14.37 15.75 -9.13
C VAL A 112 15.51 16.62 -8.59
N LEU A 113 16.74 16.15 -8.65
CA LEU A 113 17.92 16.90 -8.22
C LEU A 113 18.14 18.17 -9.07
N ASP A 114 17.95 18.08 -10.38
CA ASP A 114 18.04 19.22 -11.28
C ASP A 114 16.94 20.25 -11.01
N ALA A 115 15.70 19.81 -10.79
CA ALA A 115 14.61 20.70 -10.40
C ALA A 115 14.88 21.36 -9.04
N CYS A 116 15.47 20.64 -8.08
CA CYS A 116 15.90 21.23 -6.81
C CYS A 116 16.93 22.36 -7.02
N HIS A 117 17.93 22.11 -7.87
CA HIS A 117 18.96 23.09 -8.22
C HIS A 117 18.38 24.30 -8.97
N GLU A 118 17.46 24.09 -9.90
CA GLU A 118 16.85 25.15 -10.72
C GLU A 118 15.88 26.03 -9.95
N HIS A 119 15.08 25.44 -9.05
CA HIS A 119 14.05 26.16 -8.28
C HIS A 119 14.51 26.63 -6.89
N GLY A 120 15.76 26.37 -6.52
CA GLY A 120 16.30 26.79 -5.22
C GLY A 120 15.65 26.07 -4.03
N ILE A 121 15.35 24.78 -4.20
CA ILE A 121 14.82 23.96 -3.11
C ILE A 121 15.92 23.78 -2.05
N ARG A 122 15.57 23.97 -0.78
CA ARG A 122 16.53 23.93 0.33
C ARG A 122 16.70 22.53 0.90
N ARG A 123 15.65 21.72 0.89
CA ARG A 123 15.60 20.43 1.60
C ARG A 123 15.08 19.32 0.70
N LEU A 124 15.83 18.22 0.62
CA LEU A 124 15.41 17.01 -0.09
C LEU A 124 15.58 15.78 0.80
N VAL A 125 14.47 15.14 1.14
CA VAL A 125 14.45 13.83 1.81
C VAL A 125 14.17 12.75 0.78
N TYR A 126 15.12 11.84 0.57
CA TYR A 126 14.98 10.72 -0.35
C TYR A 126 14.62 9.44 0.39
N VAL A 127 13.59 8.73 -0.09
CA VAL A 127 13.25 7.41 0.46
C VAL A 127 14.00 6.34 -0.31
N SER A 128 15.05 5.84 0.32
CA SER A 128 15.89 4.74 -0.15
C SER A 128 15.35 3.38 0.34
N THR A 129 16.23 2.42 0.64
CA THR A 129 15.88 1.08 1.11
C THR A 129 17.07 0.44 1.80
N TYR A 130 16.84 -0.49 2.73
CA TYR A 130 17.91 -1.32 3.27
C TYR A 130 18.61 -2.20 2.22
N ASN A 131 17.97 -2.45 1.07
CA ASN A 131 18.57 -3.24 -0.02
C ASN A 131 19.87 -2.62 -0.54
N VAL A 132 20.16 -1.34 -0.27
CA VAL A 132 21.40 -0.69 -0.72
C VAL A 132 22.68 -1.25 -0.10
N VAL A 133 22.57 -1.99 1.02
CA VAL A 133 23.70 -2.68 1.67
C VAL A 133 23.52 -4.20 1.73
N PHE A 134 22.38 -4.72 1.27
CA PHE A 134 22.00 -6.11 1.45
C PHE A 134 22.01 -6.89 0.13
N GLY A 135 22.86 -7.91 0.08
CA GLY A 135 23.03 -8.81 -1.07
C GLY A 135 22.70 -10.27 -0.80
N GLY A 136 21.81 -10.56 0.15
CA GLY A 136 21.40 -11.93 0.48
C GLY A 136 22.30 -12.66 1.48
N LYS A 137 23.31 -12.00 2.06
CA LYS A 137 24.08 -12.51 3.21
C LYS A 137 23.51 -11.98 4.53
N PRO A 138 23.56 -12.75 5.64
CA PRO A 138 23.01 -12.30 6.91
C PRO A 138 23.63 -10.98 7.40
N ILE A 139 22.78 -10.08 7.91
CA ILE A 139 23.20 -8.84 8.56
C ILE A 139 22.56 -8.78 9.94
N VAL A 140 23.39 -8.69 10.98
CA VAL A 140 22.93 -8.70 12.37
C VAL A 140 23.26 -7.34 12.97
N ASN A 141 22.23 -6.56 13.29
CA ASN A 141 22.35 -5.22 13.87
C ASN A 141 23.21 -4.27 13.00
N GLY A 142 23.01 -4.31 11.68
CA GLY A 142 23.73 -3.47 10.73
C GLY A 142 23.46 -1.98 10.94
N ASN A 143 24.42 -1.11 10.65
CA ASN A 143 24.25 0.34 10.78
C ASN A 143 24.71 1.05 9.50
N GLU A 144 24.63 2.37 9.48
CA GLU A 144 24.91 3.19 8.31
C GLU A 144 26.38 3.19 7.87
N ALA A 145 27.30 2.63 8.67
CA ALA A 145 28.69 2.44 8.30
C ALA A 145 28.90 1.23 7.37
N LEU A 146 27.88 0.38 7.18
CA LEU A 146 27.94 -0.70 6.20
C LEU A 146 28.17 -0.12 4.80
N PRO A 147 29.11 -0.69 4.02
CA PRO A 147 29.35 -0.25 2.66
C PRO A 147 28.13 -0.54 1.79
N TYR A 148 27.96 0.26 0.73
CA TYR A 148 27.04 -0.09 -0.33
C TYR A 148 27.37 -1.48 -0.86
N PHE A 149 26.33 -2.26 -1.14
CA PHE A 149 26.51 -3.54 -1.82
C PHE A 149 27.02 -3.27 -3.25
N PRO A 150 27.98 -4.05 -3.78
CA PRO A 150 28.53 -3.81 -5.12
C PRO A 150 27.43 -3.78 -6.19
N ILE A 151 27.52 -2.80 -7.09
CA ILE A 151 26.46 -2.51 -8.08
C ILE A 151 26.28 -3.66 -9.06
N GLU A 152 27.37 -4.32 -9.41
CA GLU A 152 27.48 -5.49 -10.26
C GLU A 152 26.91 -6.77 -9.63
N ASP A 153 26.88 -6.86 -8.30
CA ASP A 153 26.45 -8.05 -7.58
C ASP A 153 24.96 -8.04 -7.20
N HIS A 154 24.27 -6.91 -7.38
CA HIS A 154 22.85 -6.78 -7.05
C HIS A 154 21.99 -7.77 -7.87
N VAL A 155 21.32 -8.68 -7.16
CA VAL A 155 20.43 -9.68 -7.76
C VAL A 155 19.10 -9.06 -8.24
N ASP A 156 18.68 -7.93 -7.67
CA ASP A 156 17.49 -7.19 -8.10
C ASP A 156 17.81 -5.78 -8.62
N ALA A 157 17.24 -5.45 -9.78
CA ALA A 157 17.40 -4.14 -10.44
C ALA A 157 16.90 -2.97 -9.58
N TYR A 158 15.91 -3.22 -8.72
CA TYR A 158 15.42 -2.24 -7.76
C TYR A 158 16.49 -1.85 -6.74
N GLY A 159 17.07 -2.81 -6.02
CA GLY A 159 18.15 -2.57 -5.08
C GLY A 159 19.31 -1.80 -5.73
N ARG A 160 19.75 -2.24 -6.92
CA ARG A 160 20.81 -1.59 -7.69
C ARG A 160 20.52 -0.12 -8.00
N SER A 161 19.36 0.13 -8.61
CA SER A 161 18.98 1.48 -9.03
C SER A 161 18.75 2.42 -7.84
N LYS A 162 18.23 1.91 -6.71
CA LYS A 162 18.11 2.68 -5.46
C LYS A 162 19.47 2.99 -4.83
N SER A 163 20.44 2.08 -4.89
CA SER A 163 21.82 2.34 -4.44
C SER A 163 22.47 3.49 -5.21
N ILE A 164 22.35 3.47 -6.54
CA ILE A 164 22.91 4.53 -7.40
C ILE A 164 22.22 5.87 -7.11
N ALA A 165 20.89 5.89 -7.04
CA ALA A 165 20.12 7.08 -6.76
C ALA A 165 20.40 7.68 -5.37
N GLU A 166 20.55 6.84 -4.33
CA GLU A 166 20.94 7.31 -2.99
C GLU A 166 22.30 8.01 -3.02
N GLN A 167 23.29 7.41 -3.68
CA GLN A 167 24.62 8.01 -3.82
C GLN A 167 24.57 9.36 -4.56
N LEU A 168 23.75 9.49 -5.61
CA LEU A 168 23.56 10.75 -6.33
C LEU A 168 22.93 11.83 -5.45
N VAL A 169 21.93 11.47 -4.66
CA VAL A 169 21.26 12.39 -3.73
C VAL A 169 22.23 12.87 -2.66
N LEU A 170 22.97 11.96 -2.01
CA LEU A 170 23.91 12.33 -0.94
C LEU A 170 25.10 13.14 -1.48
N LYS A 171 25.61 12.81 -2.68
CA LYS A 171 26.65 13.61 -3.36
C LYS A 171 26.19 15.01 -3.74
N SER A 172 24.87 15.23 -3.89
CA SER A 172 24.30 16.54 -4.20
C SER A 172 24.10 17.43 -2.96
N ASN A 173 24.39 16.93 -1.76
CA ASN A 173 24.30 17.72 -0.53
C ASN A 173 25.23 18.94 -0.57
N GLY A 174 24.72 20.10 -0.17
CA GLY A 174 25.42 21.38 -0.18
C GLY A 174 25.51 22.06 -1.55
N ARG A 175 24.93 21.49 -2.61
CA ARG A 175 24.89 22.08 -3.96
C ARG A 175 24.16 23.41 -3.92
N GLN A 176 24.79 24.46 -4.48
CA GLN A 176 24.19 25.79 -4.56
C GLN A 176 23.06 25.83 -5.60
N ALA A 177 22.02 26.62 -5.35
CA ALA A 177 20.97 26.86 -6.33
C ALA A 177 21.49 27.65 -7.55
N LYS A 178 20.84 27.46 -8.70
CA LYS A 178 21.23 28.14 -9.95
C LYS A 178 20.99 29.65 -9.90
N GLY A 179 19.84 30.07 -9.33
CA GLY A 179 19.42 31.47 -9.29
C GLY A 179 20.02 32.29 -8.15
N ASP A 180 20.28 31.66 -7.01
CA ASP A 180 20.81 32.31 -5.80
C ASP A 180 21.84 31.41 -5.12
N LYS A 181 23.12 31.82 -5.15
CA LYS A 181 24.22 31.04 -4.59
C LYS A 181 24.25 31.00 -3.06
N SER A 182 23.46 31.85 -2.39
CA SER A 182 23.27 31.79 -0.94
C SER A 182 22.42 30.59 -0.52
N ILE A 183 21.54 30.13 -1.42
CA ILE A 183 20.68 28.97 -1.19
C ILE A 183 21.46 27.68 -1.48
N ARG A 184 21.45 26.77 -0.52
CA ARG A 184 22.05 25.44 -0.63
C ARG A 184 20.99 24.36 -0.50
N LEU A 185 21.15 23.29 -1.26
CA LEU A 185 20.35 22.08 -1.14
C LEU A 185 20.96 21.17 -0.09
N TYR A 186 20.27 20.95 1.02
CA TYR A 186 20.60 19.91 2.00
C TYR A 186 19.79 18.65 1.70
N THR A 187 20.47 17.51 1.66
CA THR A 187 19.86 16.22 1.32
C THR A 187 20.07 15.20 2.42
N CYS A 188 19.14 14.27 2.58
CA CYS A 188 19.32 13.07 3.39
C CYS A 188 18.58 11.88 2.78
N ALA A 189 18.94 10.67 3.21
CA ALA A 189 18.32 9.43 2.76
C ALA A 189 17.74 8.62 3.93
N ILE A 190 16.51 8.14 3.75
CA ILE A 190 15.86 7.22 4.69
C ILE A 190 15.90 5.81 4.09
N ARG A 191 16.49 4.85 4.80
CA ARG A 191 16.57 3.43 4.45
C ARG A 191 15.54 2.66 5.30
N PRO A 192 14.25 2.65 4.91
CA PRO A 192 13.23 1.91 5.64
C PRO A 192 13.47 0.41 5.53
N ALA A 193 13.08 -0.31 6.59
CA ALA A 193 12.83 -1.74 6.58
C ALA A 193 11.56 -2.09 5.78
N ALA A 194 11.07 -3.34 5.86
CA ALA A 194 9.83 -3.73 5.19
C ALA A 194 8.63 -2.93 5.71
N ILE A 195 7.94 -2.20 4.83
CA ILE A 195 6.89 -1.27 5.21
C ILE A 195 5.54 -2.00 5.27
N TYR A 196 4.79 -1.80 6.35
CA TYR A 196 3.45 -2.34 6.51
C TYR A 196 2.49 -1.33 7.15
N GLY A 197 1.20 -1.59 7.02
CA GLY A 197 0.16 -0.75 7.62
C GLY A 197 -1.19 -0.87 6.89
N PRO A 198 -2.25 -0.24 7.44
CA PRO A 198 -3.55 -0.10 6.80
C PRO A 198 -3.45 0.44 5.36
N GLY A 199 -3.91 -0.34 4.38
CA GLY A 199 -3.91 0.07 2.97
C GLY A 199 -2.66 -0.27 2.17
N GLU A 200 -1.72 -1.03 2.73
CA GLU A 200 -0.59 -1.61 1.99
C GLU A 200 -1.11 -2.58 0.91
N GLN A 201 -0.93 -2.24 -0.37
CA GLN A 201 -1.58 -2.96 -1.48
C GLN A 201 -0.73 -4.03 -2.16
N ARG A 202 0.57 -4.12 -1.88
CA ARG A 202 1.52 -4.93 -2.65
C ARG A 202 1.80 -6.27 -2.01
N HIS A 203 2.16 -6.32 -0.74
CA HIS A 203 2.67 -7.51 -0.08
C HIS A 203 1.57 -8.27 0.64
N LEU A 204 0.86 -7.58 1.53
CA LEU A 204 -0.11 -8.20 2.43
C LEU A 204 -1.35 -8.76 1.69
N PRO A 205 -1.93 -8.09 0.68
CA PRO A 205 -3.05 -8.66 -0.06
C PRO A 205 -2.68 -9.92 -0.83
N ARG A 206 -1.46 -10.00 -1.37
CA ARG A 206 -0.96 -11.19 -2.08
C ARG A 206 -0.84 -12.37 -1.12
N ILE A 207 -0.19 -12.15 0.03
CA ILE A 207 -0.08 -13.13 1.11
C ILE A 207 -1.47 -13.62 1.56
N LEU A 208 -2.39 -12.68 1.84
CA LEU A 208 -3.75 -13.01 2.26
C LEU A 208 -4.53 -13.76 1.16
N SER A 209 -4.33 -13.42 -0.12
CA SER A 209 -5.01 -14.10 -1.23
C SER A 209 -4.53 -15.54 -1.39
N LEU A 210 -3.23 -15.81 -1.24
CA LEU A 210 -2.67 -17.14 -1.36
C LEU A 210 -2.99 -18.00 -0.14
N ALA A 211 -3.00 -17.42 1.06
CA ALA A 211 -3.51 -18.09 2.26
C ALA A 211 -4.99 -18.50 2.11
N LYS A 212 -5.83 -17.64 1.51
CA LYS A 212 -7.26 -17.95 1.24
C LYS A 212 -7.44 -19.08 0.24
N LEU A 213 -6.56 -19.19 -0.76
CA LEU A 213 -6.59 -20.27 -1.75
C LEU A 213 -6.05 -21.60 -1.18
N GLY A 214 -5.66 -21.63 0.10
CA GLY A 214 -4.97 -22.76 0.72
C GLY A 214 -3.51 -22.89 0.27
N LEU A 215 -3.06 -22.12 -0.72
CA LEU A 215 -1.75 -22.27 -1.40
C LEU A 215 -0.54 -21.75 -0.61
N ALA A 216 -0.69 -21.47 0.68
CA ALA A 216 0.42 -21.06 1.56
C ALA A 216 1.16 -22.30 2.13
N PHE A 217 1.66 -23.17 1.25
CA PHE A 217 2.23 -24.47 1.64
C PHE A 217 3.77 -24.50 1.77
N PHE A 218 4.48 -23.43 1.41
CA PHE A 218 5.95 -23.43 1.40
C PHE A 218 6.52 -22.58 2.53
N LYS A 219 7.63 -23.02 3.11
CA LYS A 219 8.42 -22.30 4.12
C LYS A 219 9.83 -22.05 3.57
N ILE A 220 10.16 -20.79 3.35
CA ILE A 220 11.45 -20.23 2.98
C ILE A 220 12.06 -19.68 4.26
N GLY A 221 13.27 -20.14 4.59
CA GLY A 221 13.99 -19.77 5.81
C GLY A 221 13.60 -20.58 7.06
N GLY A 222 14.50 -20.58 8.05
CA GLY A 222 14.28 -21.21 9.35
C GLY A 222 13.32 -20.42 10.26
N PRO A 223 12.79 -21.02 11.34
CA PRO A 223 11.95 -20.32 12.34
C PRO A 223 12.67 -19.17 13.07
N ASP A 224 14.00 -19.15 13.01
CA ASP A 224 14.85 -18.17 13.68
C ASP A 224 15.27 -16.99 12.78
N VAL A 225 14.74 -16.94 11.54
CA VAL A 225 15.00 -15.82 10.62
C VAL A 225 14.37 -14.55 11.18
N LYS A 226 15.18 -13.51 11.37
CA LYS A 226 14.75 -12.19 11.85
C LYS A 226 14.84 -11.17 10.71
N THR A 227 13.74 -10.48 10.46
CA THR A 227 13.64 -9.40 9.48
C THR A 227 13.01 -8.18 10.15
N ASP A 228 13.48 -6.98 9.79
CA ASP A 228 12.92 -5.74 10.29
C ASP A 228 11.70 -5.29 9.50
N TRP A 229 10.77 -4.67 10.22
CA TRP A 229 9.58 -4.05 9.68
C TRP A 229 9.45 -2.63 10.22
N VAL A 230 8.76 -1.78 9.46
CA VAL A 230 8.42 -0.42 9.86
C VAL A 230 6.94 -0.14 9.57
N TYR A 231 6.23 0.29 10.61
CA TYR A 231 4.84 0.72 10.47
C TYR A 231 4.78 2.04 9.69
N VAL A 232 3.80 2.20 8.82
CA VAL A 232 3.70 3.37 7.92
C VAL A 232 3.74 4.71 8.67
N ASP A 233 3.07 4.83 9.82
CA ASP A 233 3.06 6.09 10.58
C ASP A 233 4.41 6.36 11.27
N ASN A 234 5.14 5.31 11.66
CA ASN A 234 6.51 5.45 12.17
C ASN A 234 7.46 5.90 11.05
N LEU A 235 7.28 5.39 9.83
CA LEU A 235 8.05 5.85 8.68
C LEU A 235 7.73 7.31 8.33
N VAL A 236 6.45 7.72 8.35
CA VAL A 236 6.05 9.12 8.13
C VAL A 236 6.69 10.04 9.17
N LEU A 237 6.68 9.65 10.45
CA LEU A 237 7.38 10.38 11.50
C LEU A 237 8.88 10.52 11.18
N ALA A 238 9.55 9.44 10.80
CA ALA A 238 10.97 9.48 10.45
C ALA A 238 11.26 10.43 9.29
N LEU A 239 10.40 10.47 8.27
CA LEU A 239 10.53 11.39 7.14
C LEU A 239 10.41 12.85 7.59
N ILE A 240 9.41 13.15 8.41
CA ILE A 240 9.21 14.50 8.96
C ILE A 240 10.42 14.92 9.80
N LEU A 241 10.86 14.07 10.73
CA LEU A 241 12.04 14.34 11.55
C LEU A 241 13.32 14.54 10.72
N ALA A 242 13.48 13.77 9.63
CA ALA A 242 14.59 13.96 8.71
C ALA A 242 14.53 15.32 8.01
N SER A 243 13.35 15.76 7.59
CA SER A 243 13.17 17.10 7.00
C SER A 243 13.43 18.24 7.99
N MET A 244 13.16 18.02 9.29
CA MET A 244 13.49 18.94 10.38
C MET A 244 14.99 18.93 10.69
N GLY A 245 15.64 17.76 10.59
CA GLY A 245 17.09 17.63 10.70
C GLY A 245 17.88 18.32 9.59
N LEU A 246 17.22 18.75 8.52
CA LEU A 246 17.78 19.53 7.41
C LEU A 246 17.59 21.05 7.55
N LEU A 247 16.98 21.54 8.64
CA LEU A 247 16.87 22.98 8.91
C LEU A 247 18.24 23.58 9.23
N ASP A 248 18.57 24.68 8.56
CA ASP A 248 19.82 25.43 8.67
C ASP A 248 19.67 26.78 9.38
N ASP A 249 18.44 27.11 9.81
CA ASP A 249 18.02 28.39 10.37
C ASP A 249 17.52 28.30 11.82
N ILE A 250 17.74 27.17 12.50
CA ILE A 250 17.36 26.98 13.90
C ILE A 250 18.20 27.92 14.80
N PRO A 251 17.57 28.79 15.63
CA PRO A 251 18.28 29.65 16.59
C PRO A 251 19.26 28.84 17.44
N ASP A 252 20.45 29.40 17.70
CA ASP A 252 21.54 28.77 18.46
C ASP A 252 22.21 27.52 17.85
N ARG A 253 21.73 27.04 16.69
CA ARG A 253 22.33 25.89 15.99
C ARG A 253 23.18 26.35 14.80
N LYS A 254 24.43 26.73 15.08
CA LYS A 254 25.40 27.11 14.04
C LYS A 254 26.03 25.85 13.40
N GLY A 255 26.08 25.81 12.07
CA GLY A 255 26.79 24.79 11.32
C GLY A 255 25.94 24.10 10.27
N THR A 256 26.44 23.00 9.72
CA THR A 256 25.70 22.16 8.76
C THR A 256 24.54 21.45 9.48
N PRO A 257 23.33 21.38 8.89
CA PRO A 257 22.22 20.64 9.48
C PRO A 257 22.60 19.19 9.79
N VAL A 258 22.07 18.65 10.89
CA VAL A 258 22.47 17.31 11.39
C VAL A 258 22.21 16.20 10.37
N ALA A 259 21.13 16.30 9.59
CA ALA A 259 20.77 15.30 8.59
C ALA A 259 21.49 15.48 7.25
N ALA A 260 22.18 16.59 7.03
CA ALA A 260 22.77 16.92 5.74
C ALA A 260 23.84 15.90 5.31
N GLY A 261 23.64 15.29 4.15
CA GLY A 261 24.51 14.26 3.59
C GLY A 261 24.42 12.92 4.33
N GLN A 262 23.46 12.74 5.23
CA GLN A 262 23.33 11.52 6.04
C GLN A 262 22.30 10.55 5.47
N ALA A 263 22.55 9.26 5.70
CA ALA A 263 21.55 8.20 5.59
C ALA A 263 21.14 7.72 6.99
N TYR A 264 19.94 7.14 7.09
CA TYR A 264 19.37 6.61 8.34
C TYR A 264 18.57 5.32 8.10
N PHE A 265 18.85 4.26 8.87
CA PHE A 265 17.98 3.09 8.94
C PHE A 265 16.77 3.34 9.82
N ILE A 266 15.59 2.96 9.35
CA ILE A 266 14.32 3.15 10.08
C ILE A 266 13.57 1.82 10.20
N CYS A 267 13.31 1.40 11.44
CA CYS A 267 12.52 0.22 11.80
C CYS A 267 11.81 0.42 13.15
N ASP A 268 10.92 -0.51 13.51
CA ASP A 268 10.13 -0.48 14.76
C ASP A 268 10.88 -1.09 15.97
N GLY A 269 12.12 -1.58 15.78
CA GLY A 269 12.99 -2.04 16.87
C GLY A 269 12.63 -3.35 17.57
N LYS A 270 11.58 -4.07 17.15
CA LYS A 270 11.24 -5.42 17.65
C LYS A 270 10.99 -6.39 16.50
N PHE A 271 11.74 -7.49 16.49
CA PHE A 271 11.64 -8.55 15.48
C PHE A 271 10.39 -9.41 15.68
N TYR A 272 9.74 -9.77 14.58
CA TYR A 272 8.69 -10.79 14.59
C TYR A 272 9.05 -11.91 13.61
N SER A 273 9.42 -13.08 14.13
CA SER A 273 9.82 -14.25 13.33
C SER A 273 8.67 -15.20 12.94
N LYS A 274 7.44 -14.95 13.41
CA LYS A 274 6.38 -15.98 13.44
C LYS A 274 5.27 -15.87 12.38
N TRP A 275 5.18 -14.82 11.56
CA TRP A 275 3.85 -14.36 11.13
C TRP A 275 3.56 -14.17 9.64
N ILE A 276 4.32 -14.78 8.72
CA ILE A 276 4.01 -14.66 7.28
C ILE A 276 3.67 -16.05 6.69
N PRO A 277 2.39 -16.32 6.37
CA PRO A 277 2.03 -17.40 5.44
C PRO A 277 2.58 -17.06 4.07
N GLN A 278 3.30 -17.99 3.44
CA GLN A 278 4.25 -17.62 2.39
C GLN A 278 3.73 -17.95 0.99
N PRO A 279 3.81 -16.99 0.05
CA PRO A 279 3.40 -17.21 -1.33
C PRO A 279 4.48 -17.91 -2.18
N LEU A 280 4.16 -18.23 -3.44
CA LEU A 280 5.15 -18.52 -4.48
C LEU A 280 5.92 -17.23 -4.78
N ILE A 281 7.21 -17.20 -4.44
CA ILE A 281 8.05 -16.01 -4.42
C ILE A 281 9.14 -16.12 -5.50
N LEU A 282 9.49 -15.01 -6.16
CA LEU A 282 10.62 -14.96 -7.11
C LEU A 282 11.96 -15.23 -6.40
N PRO A 283 12.99 -15.81 -7.03
CA PRO A 283 14.29 -16.06 -6.38
C PRO A 283 14.87 -14.83 -5.67
N ALA A 284 14.60 -13.63 -6.19
CA ALA A 284 15.09 -12.39 -5.59
C ALA A 284 14.34 -11.94 -4.31
N GLU A 285 13.10 -12.38 -4.13
CA GLU A 285 12.37 -12.16 -2.89
C GLU A 285 12.67 -13.27 -1.86
N VAL A 286 13.10 -14.47 -2.30
CA VAL A 286 13.51 -15.59 -1.41
C VAL A 286 14.65 -15.18 -0.49
N TYR A 287 15.70 -14.50 -0.99
CA TYR A 287 16.79 -14.05 -0.13
C TYR A 287 16.38 -12.90 0.81
N LYS A 288 15.39 -12.08 0.41
CA LYS A 288 14.86 -10.98 1.24
C LYS A 288 14.04 -11.49 2.42
N VAL A 289 13.42 -12.66 2.34
CA VAL A 289 12.60 -13.19 3.45
C VAL A 289 13.22 -14.41 4.14
N GLY A 290 14.15 -15.10 3.48
CA GLY A 290 14.76 -16.34 3.96
C GLY A 290 16.06 -16.17 4.73
N VAL A 291 16.60 -14.96 4.82
CA VAL A 291 17.90 -14.67 5.44
C VAL A 291 17.72 -13.64 6.56
N THR A 292 18.35 -13.87 7.71
CA THR A 292 18.32 -12.92 8.83
C THR A 292 18.99 -11.62 8.44
N HIS A 293 18.24 -10.52 8.45
CA HIS A 293 18.78 -9.19 8.24
C HIS A 293 18.00 -8.18 9.09
N TYR A 294 18.71 -7.43 9.92
CA TYR A 294 18.13 -6.34 10.69
C TYR A 294 19.15 -5.24 10.98
N PHE A 295 18.65 -4.03 11.19
CA PHE A 295 19.42 -2.80 11.22
C PHE A 295 19.12 -1.99 12.48
N SER A 296 20.15 -1.29 12.94
CA SER A 296 20.10 -0.36 14.06
C SER A 296 19.53 0.99 13.60
N TYR A 297 18.46 1.45 14.23
CA TYR A 297 17.93 2.82 14.06
C TYR A 297 18.50 3.81 15.09
N LEU A 298 19.54 3.42 15.85
CA LEU A 298 20.07 4.23 16.96
C LEU A 298 20.59 5.59 16.48
N LYS A 299 21.19 5.65 15.28
CA LYS A 299 21.61 6.91 14.67
C LYS A 299 20.43 7.85 14.44
N ALA A 300 19.32 7.35 13.89
CA ALA A 300 18.11 8.14 13.70
C ALA A 300 17.53 8.62 15.05
N ARG A 301 17.57 7.77 16.08
CA ARG A 301 17.14 8.15 17.44
C ARG A 301 18.00 9.27 18.01
N GLU A 302 19.32 9.17 17.88
CA GLU A 302 20.28 10.11 18.48
C GLU A 302 20.31 11.46 17.73
N GLU A 303 20.34 11.42 16.40
CA GLU A 303 20.47 12.63 15.57
C GLU A 303 19.13 13.31 15.28
N LEU A 304 18.07 12.53 15.04
CA LEU A 304 16.74 13.04 14.64
C LEU A 304 15.71 12.99 15.77
N GLY A 305 15.98 12.29 16.87
CA GLY A 305 14.98 12.05 17.91
C GLY A 305 13.95 10.99 17.53
N TYR A 306 14.22 10.14 16.54
CA TYR A 306 13.29 9.11 16.10
C TYR A 306 13.04 8.05 17.18
N VAL A 307 11.78 7.95 17.61
CA VAL A 307 11.27 6.88 18.47
C VAL A 307 10.00 6.34 17.82
N PRO A 308 9.90 5.02 17.53
CA PRO A 308 8.68 4.44 16.98
C PRO A 308 7.48 4.75 17.88
N MET A 309 6.43 5.35 17.31
CA MET A 309 5.22 5.75 18.04
C MET A 309 4.25 4.58 18.17
N VAL A 310 4.24 3.69 17.18
CA VAL A 310 3.36 2.53 17.11
C VAL A 310 4.19 1.27 17.29
N SER A 311 3.82 0.43 18.24
CA SER A 311 4.47 -0.87 18.41
C SER A 311 4.09 -1.84 17.28
N PRO A 312 4.92 -2.85 16.97
CA PRO A 312 4.56 -3.85 15.97
C PRO A 312 3.24 -4.58 16.23
N GLN A 313 2.89 -4.77 17.50
CA GLN A 313 1.63 -5.39 17.91
C GLN A 313 0.43 -4.53 17.54
N GLU A 314 0.49 -3.24 17.86
CA GLU A 314 -0.58 -2.27 17.55
C GLU A 314 -0.69 -2.06 16.03
N GLY A 315 0.44 -1.87 15.35
CA GLY A 315 0.48 -1.69 13.89
C GLY A 315 -0.10 -2.89 13.15
N LEU A 316 0.20 -4.11 13.61
CA LEU A 316 -0.38 -5.33 13.04
C LEU A 316 -1.88 -5.41 13.31
N ALA A 317 -2.33 -5.14 14.53
CA ALA A 317 -3.76 -5.13 14.87
C ALA A 317 -4.55 -4.13 14.01
N ALA A 318 -4.02 -2.91 13.83
CA ALA A 318 -4.60 -1.89 12.96
C ALA A 318 -4.66 -2.36 11.50
N THR A 319 -3.58 -2.98 11.01
CA THR A 319 -3.50 -3.50 9.64
C THR A 319 -4.51 -4.62 9.40
N ILE A 320 -4.62 -5.58 10.32
CA ILE A 320 -5.60 -6.67 10.24
C ILE A 320 -7.02 -6.12 10.25
N SER A 321 -7.31 -5.19 11.17
CA SER A 321 -8.62 -4.54 11.28
C SER A 321 -9.01 -3.86 9.97
N TYR A 322 -8.09 -3.09 9.37
CA TYR A 322 -8.30 -2.45 8.07
C TYR A 322 -8.69 -3.46 6.97
N TRP A 323 -7.98 -4.57 6.85
CA TRP A 323 -8.28 -5.59 5.84
C TRP A 323 -9.58 -6.34 6.11
N GLN A 324 -9.93 -6.55 7.39
CA GLN A 324 -11.22 -7.11 7.77
C GLN A 324 -12.37 -6.15 7.40
N ASP A 325 -12.24 -4.86 7.68
CA ASP A 325 -13.22 -3.83 7.32
C ASP A 325 -13.36 -3.67 5.82
N ARG A 326 -12.24 -3.62 5.09
CA ARG A 326 -12.28 -3.56 3.64
C ARG A 326 -12.98 -4.79 3.06
N LYS A 327 -12.69 -5.99 3.58
CA LYS A 327 -13.38 -7.22 3.17
C LYS A 327 -14.88 -7.15 3.48
N ARG A 328 -15.27 -6.62 4.64
CA ARG A 328 -16.69 -6.38 4.98
C ARG A 328 -17.35 -5.49 3.92
N ARG A 329 -16.70 -4.38 3.53
CA ARG A 329 -17.20 -3.43 2.51
C ARG A 329 -17.19 -4.01 1.09
N GLU A 330 -16.21 -4.82 0.70
CA GLU A 330 -16.16 -5.48 -0.62
C GLU A 330 -17.17 -6.63 -0.74
N LEU A 331 -17.54 -7.27 0.37
CA LEU A 331 -18.58 -8.31 0.42
C LEU A 331 -20.02 -7.76 0.37
N ASP A 332 -20.20 -6.44 0.30
CA ASP A 332 -21.50 -5.77 0.29
C ASP A 332 -22.27 -5.85 -1.06
N GLY A 333 -21.89 -6.73 -1.99
CA GLY A 333 -22.70 -7.01 -3.17
C GLY A 333 -22.35 -8.34 -3.86
N PRO A 334 -23.33 -9.17 -4.26
CA PRO A 334 -23.08 -10.21 -5.24
C PRO A 334 -22.75 -9.51 -6.57
N THR A 335 -21.74 -10.00 -7.29
CA THR A 335 -21.53 -9.49 -8.65
C THR A 335 -22.80 -9.72 -9.48
N ILE A 336 -23.08 -8.85 -10.45
CA ILE A 336 -24.21 -9.04 -11.37
C ILE A 336 -24.21 -10.44 -12.00
N PHE A 337 -23.03 -11.03 -12.20
CA PHE A 337 -22.86 -12.40 -12.68
C PHE A 337 -23.35 -13.46 -11.70
N THR A 338 -23.07 -13.29 -10.40
CA THR A 338 -23.58 -14.19 -9.35
C THR A 338 -25.10 -14.14 -9.28
N TRP A 339 -25.68 -12.94 -9.41
CA TRP A 339 -27.12 -12.74 -9.52
C TRP A 339 -27.73 -13.48 -10.71
N LEU A 340 -27.14 -13.29 -11.90
CA LEU A 340 -27.60 -13.93 -13.13
C LEU A 340 -27.51 -15.46 -13.05
N VAL A 341 -26.44 -16.01 -12.47
CA VAL A 341 -26.26 -17.46 -12.33
C VAL A 341 -27.34 -18.08 -11.45
N VAL A 342 -27.71 -17.44 -10.34
CA VAL A 342 -28.74 -17.99 -9.44
C VAL A 342 -30.13 -17.92 -10.07
N ILE A 343 -30.48 -16.79 -10.70
CA ILE A 343 -31.78 -16.62 -11.35
C ILE A 343 -31.91 -17.58 -12.56
N LEU A 344 -30.91 -17.59 -13.45
CA LEU A 344 -30.92 -18.45 -14.64
C LEU A 344 -30.78 -19.93 -14.25
N GLY A 345 -30.00 -20.24 -13.22
CA GLY A 345 -29.84 -21.59 -12.69
C GLY A 345 -31.13 -22.14 -12.09
N MET A 346 -31.82 -21.36 -11.25
CA MET A 346 -33.12 -21.76 -10.69
C MET A 346 -34.19 -21.92 -11.78
N LEU A 347 -34.22 -21.00 -12.75
CA LEU A 347 -35.12 -21.11 -13.90
C LEU A 347 -34.81 -22.34 -14.75
N GLY A 348 -33.53 -22.65 -14.94
CA GLY A 348 -33.06 -23.84 -15.67
C GLY A 348 -33.46 -25.14 -14.98
N VAL A 349 -33.22 -25.23 -13.66
CA VAL A 349 -33.60 -26.40 -12.84
C VAL A 349 -35.13 -26.57 -12.83
N PHE A 350 -35.90 -25.48 -12.67
CA PHE A 350 -37.36 -25.52 -12.76
C PHE A 350 -37.84 -26.01 -14.14
N SER A 351 -37.28 -25.45 -15.20
CA SER A 351 -37.62 -25.82 -16.58
C SER A 351 -37.34 -27.29 -16.86
N ALA A 352 -36.18 -27.81 -16.43
CA ALA A 352 -35.80 -29.20 -16.57
C ALA A 352 -36.64 -30.16 -15.69
N ALA A 353 -37.08 -29.71 -14.51
CA ALA A 353 -37.85 -30.53 -13.57
C ALA A 353 -39.33 -30.66 -13.94
N CYS A 354 -39.94 -29.58 -14.42
CA CYS A 354 -41.38 -29.38 -14.42
C CYS A 354 -42.00 -29.16 -15.82
N LEU A 355 -41.24 -28.70 -16.80
CA LEU A 355 -41.78 -28.40 -18.13
C LEU A 355 -41.56 -29.55 -19.13
N PRO A 356 -42.46 -29.74 -20.11
CA PRO A 356 -42.26 -30.75 -21.15
C PRO A 356 -41.06 -30.37 -22.04
N PRO A 357 -40.24 -31.34 -22.49
CA PRO A 357 -39.03 -31.07 -23.26
C PRO A 357 -39.34 -30.80 -24.74
N VAL A 358 -40.00 -29.68 -25.01
CA VAL A 358 -40.36 -29.24 -26.36
C VAL A 358 -39.49 -28.05 -26.81
N GLY A 359 -39.00 -28.10 -28.05
CA GLY A 359 -38.15 -27.06 -28.63
C GLY A 359 -36.90 -26.76 -27.78
N PRO A 360 -36.64 -25.49 -27.39
CA PRO A 360 -35.44 -25.12 -26.64
C PRO A 360 -35.37 -25.73 -25.22
N LEU A 361 -36.51 -26.13 -24.63
CA LEU A 361 -36.55 -26.75 -23.30
C LEU A 361 -35.90 -28.14 -23.27
N LYS A 362 -35.85 -28.82 -24.42
CA LYS A 362 -35.14 -30.10 -24.55
C LYS A 362 -33.64 -29.93 -24.25
N TRP A 363 -33.02 -28.90 -24.80
CA TRP A 363 -31.60 -28.60 -24.57
C TRP A 363 -31.32 -28.27 -23.09
N ILE A 364 -32.23 -27.55 -22.44
CA ILE A 364 -32.11 -27.25 -21.01
C ILE A 364 -32.15 -28.55 -20.20
N LEU A 365 -33.10 -29.44 -20.49
CA LEU A 365 -33.17 -30.76 -19.84
C LEU A 365 -31.89 -31.58 -20.07
N ASP A 366 -31.40 -31.66 -21.30
CA ASP A 366 -30.21 -32.45 -21.66
C ASP A 366 -28.95 -31.96 -20.92
N ILE A 367 -28.75 -30.63 -20.82
CA ILE A 367 -27.66 -30.03 -20.04
C ILE A 367 -27.77 -30.38 -18.56
N HIS A 368 -28.97 -30.31 -17.98
CA HIS A 368 -29.16 -30.64 -16.57
C HIS A 368 -29.00 -32.15 -16.31
N LEU A 369 -29.40 -33.01 -17.25
CA LEU A 369 -29.16 -34.45 -17.16
C LEU A 369 -27.68 -34.83 -17.26
N LEU A 370 -26.87 -34.06 -17.99
CA LEU A 370 -25.40 -34.24 -18.00
C LEU A 370 -24.81 -34.07 -16.58
N VAL A 371 -25.35 -33.12 -15.80
CA VAL A 371 -24.88 -32.80 -14.45
C VAL A 371 -25.52 -33.71 -13.40
N PHE A 372 -26.85 -33.81 -13.37
CA PHE A 372 -27.62 -34.46 -12.31
C PHE A 372 -28.00 -35.92 -12.59
N ARG A 373 -27.70 -36.42 -13.79
CA ARG A 373 -27.84 -37.81 -14.24
C ARG A 373 -29.26 -38.38 -14.31
N SER A 374 -30.26 -37.77 -13.66
CA SER A 374 -31.67 -38.18 -13.76
C SER A 374 -32.65 -37.04 -13.47
N VAL A 375 -33.86 -37.15 -14.04
CA VAL A 375 -34.97 -36.20 -13.77
C VAL A 375 -35.39 -36.23 -12.32
N LEU A 376 -35.34 -37.40 -11.66
CA LEU A 376 -35.66 -37.52 -10.23
C LEU A 376 -34.71 -36.68 -9.38
N VAL A 377 -33.40 -36.74 -9.65
CA VAL A 377 -32.40 -35.92 -8.94
C VAL A 377 -32.63 -34.43 -9.21
N ILE A 378 -32.93 -34.04 -10.45
CA ILE A 378 -33.24 -32.64 -10.79
C ILE A 378 -34.46 -32.14 -9.98
N ARG A 379 -35.52 -32.95 -9.87
CA ARG A 379 -36.71 -32.62 -9.06
C ARG A 379 -36.41 -32.53 -7.57
N LEU A 380 -35.60 -33.43 -7.03
CA LEU A 380 -35.17 -33.37 -5.63
C LEU A 380 -34.34 -32.10 -5.36
N VAL A 381 -33.44 -31.75 -6.27
CA VAL A 381 -32.65 -30.51 -6.19
C VAL A 381 -33.56 -29.28 -6.22
N LEU A 382 -34.57 -29.25 -7.10
CA LEU A 382 -35.55 -28.17 -7.12
C LEU A 382 -36.30 -28.04 -5.79
N VAL A 383 -36.81 -29.16 -5.25
CA VAL A 383 -37.55 -29.16 -3.99
C VAL A 383 -36.68 -28.67 -2.83
N MET A 384 -35.43 -29.16 -2.74
CA MET A 384 -34.48 -28.70 -1.73
C MET A 384 -34.16 -27.21 -1.88
N ALA A 385 -33.94 -26.73 -3.10
CA ALA A 385 -33.65 -25.32 -3.36
C ALA A 385 -34.83 -24.41 -2.98
N VAL A 386 -36.06 -24.78 -3.34
CA VAL A 386 -37.28 -24.05 -2.97
C VAL A 386 -37.47 -24.04 -1.45
N ALA A 387 -37.26 -25.18 -0.78
CA ALA A 387 -37.35 -25.26 0.68
C ALA A 387 -36.31 -24.36 1.38
N LEU A 388 -35.08 -24.32 0.87
CA LEU A 388 -34.02 -23.46 1.39
C LEU A 388 -34.37 -21.97 1.20
N HIS A 389 -34.78 -21.57 -0.01
CA HIS A 389 -35.21 -20.21 -0.31
C HIS A 389 -36.42 -19.78 0.52
N PHE A 390 -37.35 -20.68 0.78
CA PHE A 390 -38.48 -20.43 1.66
C PHE A 390 -38.04 -20.22 3.12
N GLY A 391 -37.12 -21.06 3.62
CA GLY A 391 -36.53 -20.89 4.94
C GLY A 391 -35.81 -19.55 5.10
N GLU A 392 -35.01 -19.16 4.10
CA GLU A 392 -34.34 -17.85 4.05
C GLU A 392 -35.34 -16.69 4.00
N ALA A 393 -36.41 -16.81 3.21
CA ALA A 393 -37.47 -15.81 3.10
C ALA A 393 -38.25 -15.64 4.42
N MET A 394 -38.56 -16.74 5.09
CA MET A 394 -39.21 -16.70 6.41
C MET A 394 -38.31 -16.01 7.44
N TYR A 395 -37.02 -16.34 7.44
CA TYR A 395 -36.06 -15.67 8.30
C TYR A 395 -35.96 -14.16 7.99
N ALA A 396 -35.88 -13.78 6.71
CA ALA A 396 -35.89 -12.38 6.28
C ALA A 396 -37.16 -11.66 6.74
N TRP A 397 -38.33 -12.29 6.64
CA TRP A 397 -39.59 -11.72 7.09
C TRP A 397 -39.59 -11.41 8.59
N PHE A 398 -39.12 -12.34 9.43
CA PHE A 398 -39.02 -12.12 10.87
C PHE A 398 -38.00 -11.04 11.24
N LEU A 399 -36.87 -10.98 10.53
CA LEU A 399 -35.87 -9.93 10.71
C LEU A 399 -36.41 -8.56 10.27
N ALA A 400 -37.09 -8.51 9.13
CA ALA A 400 -37.65 -7.28 8.57
C ALA A 400 -38.77 -6.71 9.44
N LYS A 401 -39.55 -7.54 10.14
CA LYS A 401 -40.51 -7.04 11.14
C LYS A 401 -39.86 -6.21 12.25
N LYS A 402 -38.57 -6.43 12.55
CA LYS A 402 -37.82 -5.67 13.55
C LYS A 402 -37.19 -4.40 12.99
N VAL A 403 -36.76 -4.43 11.73
CA VAL A 403 -35.85 -3.44 11.13
C VAL A 403 -36.55 -2.57 10.07
N ASP A 404 -37.50 -3.12 9.34
CA ASP A 404 -38.28 -2.45 8.28
C ASP A 404 -39.72 -3.02 8.23
N PRO A 405 -40.54 -2.77 9.28
CA PRO A 405 -41.85 -3.40 9.42
C PRO A 405 -42.82 -3.04 8.29
N ARG A 406 -42.66 -1.84 7.69
CA ARG A 406 -43.50 -1.36 6.59
C ARG A 406 -43.32 -2.17 5.30
N ASN A 407 -42.17 -2.81 5.11
CA ASN A 407 -41.85 -3.58 3.91
C ASN A 407 -41.51 -5.06 4.20
N ALA A 408 -41.91 -5.59 5.35
CA ALA A 408 -41.56 -6.96 5.75
C ALA A 408 -42.02 -8.01 4.73
N THR A 409 -43.21 -7.84 4.14
CA THR A 409 -43.73 -8.71 3.07
C THR A 409 -42.93 -8.59 1.78
N GLY A 410 -42.44 -7.39 1.44
CA GLY A 410 -41.53 -7.19 0.30
C GLY A 410 -40.22 -7.95 0.49
N TRP A 411 -39.63 -7.87 1.69
CA TRP A 411 -38.41 -8.61 2.03
C TRP A 411 -38.59 -10.12 1.98
N PHE A 412 -39.77 -10.64 2.33
CA PHE A 412 -40.10 -12.06 2.16
C PHE A 412 -40.01 -12.47 0.68
N TRP A 413 -40.80 -11.83 -0.20
CA TRP A 413 -40.87 -12.22 -1.61
C TRP A 413 -39.57 -11.97 -2.36
N GLN A 414 -38.89 -10.87 -2.04
CA GLN A 414 -37.57 -10.58 -2.57
C GLN A 414 -36.57 -11.66 -2.15
N THR A 415 -36.57 -12.10 -0.88
CA THR A 415 -35.68 -13.17 -0.42
C THR A 415 -36.09 -14.54 -0.93
N PHE A 416 -37.37 -14.80 -1.16
CA PHE A 416 -37.80 -16.04 -1.78
C PHE A 416 -37.28 -16.16 -3.22
N ALA A 417 -37.40 -15.10 -4.00
CA ALA A 417 -36.92 -15.07 -5.39
C ALA A 417 -35.39 -15.06 -5.47
N LEU A 418 -34.72 -14.38 -4.53
CA LEU A 418 -33.31 -14.03 -4.64
C LEU A 418 -32.41 -14.73 -3.61
N GLY A 419 -32.99 -15.54 -2.72
CA GLY A 419 -32.32 -16.25 -1.64
C GLY A 419 -31.51 -15.33 -0.71
N ILE A 420 -30.40 -15.88 -0.21
CA ILE A 420 -29.46 -15.26 0.72
C ILE A 420 -28.97 -13.87 0.31
N PHE A 421 -29.04 -13.50 -0.98
CA PHE A 421 -28.59 -12.20 -1.46
C PHE A 421 -29.51 -11.07 -1.02
N SER A 422 -30.83 -11.26 -1.08
CA SER A 422 -31.79 -10.30 -0.52
C SER A 422 -31.65 -10.20 0.99
N LEU A 423 -31.50 -11.35 1.66
CA LEU A 423 -31.33 -11.40 3.12
C LEU A 423 -30.09 -10.62 3.59
N ARG A 424 -29.01 -10.58 2.80
CA ARG A 424 -27.82 -9.77 3.08
C ARG A 424 -28.08 -8.26 3.07
N TYR A 425 -28.88 -7.75 2.13
CA TYR A 425 -29.26 -6.33 2.14
C TYR A 425 -30.07 -5.98 3.39
N LEU A 426 -30.97 -6.87 3.80
CA LEU A 426 -31.72 -6.70 5.04
C LEU A 426 -30.81 -6.73 6.27
N PHE A 427 -29.80 -7.62 6.31
CA PHE A 427 -28.80 -7.63 7.38
C PHE A 427 -27.97 -6.34 7.44
N LYS A 428 -27.66 -5.73 6.29
CA LYS A 428 -26.95 -4.45 6.26
C LYS A 428 -27.82 -3.35 6.89
N ARG A 429 -29.08 -3.26 6.48
CA ARG A 429 -30.05 -2.31 7.02
C ARG A 429 -30.37 -2.53 8.49
N ALA A 430 -30.17 -3.75 9.01
CA ALA A 430 -30.32 -4.07 10.43
C ALA A 430 -29.13 -3.64 11.30
N ARG A 431 -27.99 -3.30 10.68
CA ARG A 431 -26.76 -2.87 11.34
C ARG A 431 -26.56 -1.36 11.28
N GLU A 432 -27.24 -0.69 10.36
CA GLU A 432 -27.46 0.76 10.34
C GLU A 432 -28.54 1.13 11.36
#